data_AF-A0A081GJS1-F1
#
_entry.id   AF-A0A081GJS1-F1
#
_cell.length_a   1.000
_cell.length_b   1.000
_cell.length_c   1.000
_cell.angle_alpha   90.00
_cell.angle_beta   90.00
_cell.angle_gamma   90.00
#
_symmetry.space_group_name_H-M   'P 1'
#
loop_
_entity.id
_entity.type
_entity.pdbx_description
1 polymer ?
#
loop_
_entity_poly.entity_id
_entity_poly.type
_entity_poly.pdbx_seq_one_letter_code
_entity_poly.pdbx_strand_id
1 'polypeptide(L)' 'MSQSKREQVVSHLRYIRQELREMHQGVMEDGLLPEAGEVRGVMAQMEALLELLEGKGSRKKEGEV' A
#
# COMPACT_ATOMS: atom_id res chain seq x y z
N MET A 1 -4.60 -10.73 -17.21
CA MET A 1 -5.07 -9.71 -16.23
C MET A 1 -5.90 -8.70 -17.01
N SER A 2 -7.11 -8.33 -16.55
CA SER A 2 -7.97 -7.41 -17.31
C SER A 2 -7.39 -5.99 -17.34
N GLN A 3 -7.74 -5.21 -18.37
CA GLN A 3 -7.30 -3.81 -18.50
C GLN A 3 -7.72 -2.98 -17.28
N SER A 4 -8.97 -3.13 -16.82
CA SER A 4 -9.47 -2.45 -15.62
C SER A 4 -8.67 -2.80 -14.36
N LYS A 5 -8.30 -4.08 -14.17
CA LYS A 5 -7.46 -4.50 -13.02
C LYS A 5 -6.07 -3.87 -13.09
N ARG A 6 -5.49 -3.76 -14.29
CA ARG A 6 -4.18 -3.10 -14.50
C ARG A 6 -4.25 -1.62 -14.14
N GLU A 7 -5.28 -0.92 -14.56
CA GLU A 7 -5.47 0.52 -14.24
C GLU A 7 -5.63 0.74 -12.74
N GLN A 8 -6.38 -0.11 -12.05
CA GLN A 8 -6.52 -0.07 -10.59
C GLN A 8 -5.17 -0.29 -9.88
N VAL A 9 -4.39 -1.30 -10.30
CA VAL A 9 -3.05 -1.57 -9.76
C VAL A 9 -2.12 -0.36 -9.94
N VAL A 10 -2.11 0.24 -11.12
CA VAL A 10 -1.28 1.42 -11.42
C VAL A 10 -1.69 2.61 -10.55
N SER A 11 -3.00 2.83 -10.37
CA SER A 11 -3.53 3.87 -9.50
C SER A 11 -3.06 3.68 -8.05
N HIS A 12 -3.23 2.49 -7.47
CA HIS A 12 -2.78 2.17 -6.10
C HIS A 12 -1.27 2.40 -5.92
N LEU A 13 -0.46 1.89 -6.85
CA LEU A 13 0.99 2.09 -6.82
C LEU A 13 1.37 3.58 -6.87
N ARG A 14 0.63 4.39 -7.64
CA ARG A 14 0.88 5.83 -7.71
C ARG A 14 0.65 6.51 -6.37
N TYR A 15 -0.46 6.19 -5.70
CA TYR A 15 -0.81 6.78 -4.40
C TYR A 15 0.16 6.35 -3.30
N ILE A 16 0.43 5.05 -3.17
CA ILE A 16 1.37 4.52 -2.17
C ILE A 16 2.75 5.17 -2.32
N ARG A 17 3.25 5.30 -3.56
CA ARG A 17 4.54 5.96 -3.83
C ARG A 17 4.52 7.45 -3.51
N GLN A 18 3.37 8.11 -3.60
CA GLN A 18 3.24 9.52 -3.26
C GLN A 18 3.31 9.71 -1.75
N GLU A 19 2.52 8.96 -0.98
CA GLU A 19 2.52 9.04 0.49
C GLU A 19 3.90 8.70 1.08
N LEU A 20 4.55 7.65 0.55
CA LEU A 20 5.91 7.30 0.96
C LEU A 20 6.92 8.41 0.69
N ARG A 21 6.78 9.15 -0.42
CA ARG A 21 7.65 10.30 -0.71
C ARG A 21 7.40 11.45 0.24
N GLU A 22 6.13 11.77 0.52
CA GLU A 22 5.76 12.83 1.45
C GLU A 22 6.28 12.54 2.86
N MET A 23 6.10 11.31 3.36
CA MET A 23 6.65 10.89 4.65
C MET A 23 8.18 10.94 4.66
N HIS A 24 8.84 10.46 3.60
CA HIS A 24 10.30 10.54 3.51
C HIS A 24 10.80 11.98 3.49
N GLN A 25 10.11 12.87 2.77
CA GLN A 25 10.46 14.28 2.69
C GLN A 25 10.30 14.97 4.05
N GLY A 26 9.19 14.74 4.76
CA GLY A 26 9.00 15.28 6.11
C GLY A 26 10.09 14.85 7.09
N VAL A 27 10.57 13.61 6.98
CA VAL A 27 11.71 13.12 7.78
C VAL A 27 13.01 13.82 7.39
N MET A 28 13.31 13.91 6.08
CA MET A 28 14.60 14.39 5.59
C MET A 28 14.76 15.91 5.66
N GLU A 29 13.69 16.66 5.40
CA GLU A 29 13.73 18.12 5.34
C GLU A 29 13.40 18.76 6.69
N ASP A 30 12.41 18.21 7.40
CA ASP A 30 11.86 18.83 8.62
C ASP A 30 12.17 18.03 9.90
N GLY A 31 12.75 16.83 9.80
CA GLY A 31 12.99 15.95 10.94
C GLY A 31 11.71 15.40 11.58
N LEU A 32 10.59 15.46 10.85
CA LEU A 32 9.28 15.02 11.34
C LEU A 32 9.08 13.54 11.07
N LEU A 33 8.97 12.75 12.15
CA LEU A 33 8.65 11.33 12.06
C LEU A 33 7.16 11.15 11.73
N PRO A 34 6.81 10.22 10.83
CA PRO A 34 5.42 9.93 10.53
C PRO A 34 4.71 9.34 11.75
N GLU A 35 3.44 9.66 11.90
CA GLU A 35 2.61 9.07 12.94
C GLU A 35 2.36 7.59 12.66
N ALA A 36 2.17 6.81 13.73
CA ALA A 36 1.85 5.39 13.60
C ALA A 36 0.56 5.15 12.78
N GLY A 37 -0.37 6.11 12.77
CA GLY A 37 -1.58 6.05 11.94
C GLY A 37 -1.29 6.14 10.44
N GLU A 38 -0.39 7.03 10.04
CA GLU A 38 0.01 7.23 8.64
C GLU A 38 0.72 5.99 8.10
N VAL A 39 1.66 5.45 8.88
CA VAL A 39 2.38 4.22 8.54
C VAL A 39 1.40 3.05 8.37
N ARG A 40 0.46 2.87 9.29
CA ARG A 40 -0.59 1.84 9.19
C ARG A 40 -1.48 2.05 7.96
N GLY A 41 -1.78 3.30 7.61
CA GLY A 41 -2.54 3.64 6.41
C GLY A 41 -1.86 3.16 5.13
N VAL A 42 -0.56 3.43 4.98
CA VAL A 42 0.22 2.96 3.82
C VAL A 42 0.31 1.44 3.77
N MET A 43 0.52 0.79 4.92
CA MET A 43 0.54 -0.68 5.00
C MET A 43 -0.79 -1.30 4.55
N ALA A 44 -1.93 -0.76 4.99
CA ALA A 44 -3.24 -1.23 4.58
C ALA A 44 -3.47 -1.06 3.06
N GLN A 45 -2.99 0.04 2.47
CA GLN A 45 -3.05 0.24 1.02
C GLN A 45 -2.17 -0.77 0.26
N MET A 46 -1.00 -1.12 0.79
CA MET A 46 -0.13 -2.15 0.21
C MET A 46 -0.76 -3.54 0.29
N GLU A 47 -1.43 -3.88 1.40
CA GLU A 47 -2.18 -5.13 1.53
C GLU A 47 -3.35 -5.21 0.53
N ALA A 48 -4.10 -4.11 0.37
CA ALA A 48 -5.18 -4.05 -0.62
C ALA A 48 -4.65 -4.21 -2.05
N LEU A 49 -3.48 -3.65 -2.36
CA LEU A 49 -2.81 -3.84 -3.65
C LEU A 49 -2.38 -5.31 -3.85
N LEU A 50 -1.84 -5.95 -2.81
CA LEU A 50 -1.47 -7.36 -2.86
C LEU A 50 -2.69 -8.25 -3.11
N GLU A 51 -3.77 -8.03 -2.36
CA GLU A 51 -5.04 -8.75 -2.55
C GLU A 51 -5.62 -8.54 -3.95
N LEU A 52 -5.52 -7.31 -4.47
CA LEU A 52 -5.91 -7.01 -5.84
C LEU A 52 -5.07 -7.85 -6.81
N LEU A 53 -3.74 -7.88 -6.67
CA LEU A 53 -2.85 -8.64 -7.56
C LEU A 53 -3.12 -10.14 -7.54
N GLU A 54 -3.19 -10.73 -6.34
CA GLU A 54 -3.42 -12.15 -6.11
C GLU A 54 -4.82 -12.62 -6.53
N GLY A 55 -5.82 -11.73 -6.46
CA GLY A 55 -7.21 -12.03 -6.75
C GLY A 55 -7.96 -12.63 -5.54
N LYS A 56 -9.29 -12.52 -5.57
CA LYS A 56 -10.19 -13.04 -4.53
C LYS A 56 -10.10 -14.57 -4.45
N GLY A 57 -9.18 -15.11 -3.65
CA GLY A 57 -9.02 -16.56 -3.47
C GLY A 57 -7.73 -17.03 -2.81
N SER A 58 -6.69 -16.19 -2.74
CA SER A 58 -5.36 -16.61 -2.22
C SER A 58 -5.24 -16.59 -0.70
N ARG A 59 -6.16 -15.93 0.03
CA ARG A 59 -6.31 -16.11 1.48
C ARG A 59 -7.04 -17.43 1.79
N LYS A 60 -6.43 -18.57 1.45
CA LYS A 60 -6.70 -19.82 2.16
C LYS A 60 -5.35 -20.36 2.62
N LYS A 61 -5.16 -20.27 3.95
CA LYS A 61 -4.09 -20.87 4.77
C LYS A 61 -2.79 -20.07 4.88
N GLU A 62 -2.72 -19.23 5.92
CA GLU A 62 -1.65 -19.30 6.93
C GLU A 62 -2.11 -18.46 8.13
N GLY A 63 -2.31 -19.09 9.29
CA GLY A 63 -2.72 -18.40 10.52
C GLY A 63 -3.79 -19.09 11.39
N GLU A 64 -4.10 -20.36 11.16
CA GLU A 64 -4.81 -21.19 12.15
C GLU A 64 -3.85 -22.32 12.57
N VAL A 65 -2.95 -22.00 13.51
CA VAL A 65 -2.23 -22.97 14.37
C VAL A 65 -2.01 -22.32 15.72
#